data_AF-A0A381R3R8-F1
#
_entry.id   AF-A0A381R3R8-F1
#
_cell.length_a   1.000
_cell.length_b   1.000
_cell.length_c   1.000
_cell.angle_alpha   90.00
_cell.angle_beta   90.00
_cell.angle_gamma   90.00
#
_symmetry.space_group_name_H-M   'P 1'
#
loop_
_entity.id
_entity.type
_entity.pdbx_description
1 polymer ?
#
loop_
_entity_poly.entity_id
_entity_poly.type
_entity_poly.pdbx_seq_one_letter_code
_entity_poly.pdbx_strand_id
1 'polypeptide(L)'
;MAEQQITPIAIWPGLEDGVPKPIMPYSPAIRLGDWVFIAGQLASDFKTGVPKELIPKSGGSSTGLQLQSDFIFKNMAQTVQAAGANMRTDAVKIWEWFVSNKPDAQDIASGNNAHHVDINSYERSLHQAFDNKCPSRSSIGIKELMWLGTKIELEVMCLITEDKTTYYNLDSDPEKTGALRKGDWVFISNQNPENHKGEIPESLEAQFDVVMSKITELSERSGSSLENAVKAEVFISHPNDFIAIDQLWKKWFPNNPPARFVLPRSAMQAGDSKVEVSMMSLVNDTSLSKKIIETSEAPEPLGHEPQAVQVDYLLFYSTQMAFDSSGKIAEGMTRNNAAPWYGRPAQAQMRYMMSNINTIAEAAGSSVENIVRRACFHNDLQWFAESIEEWARYFPNDKPASTTIGLNDSLVIDGSNTLLDLIAYVPK
;
A
#
# COMPACT_ATOMS: atom_id res chain seq x y z
N MET A 1 34.29 14.63 -2.15
CA MET A 1 33.07 15.39 -2.49
C MET A 1 32.18 15.31 -1.26
N ALA A 2 31.64 16.42 -0.76
CA ALA A 2 30.71 16.36 0.37
C ALA A 2 29.52 15.50 -0.06
N GLU A 3 29.18 14.45 0.68
CA GLU A 3 27.96 13.69 0.46
C GLU A 3 26.80 14.70 0.49
N GLN A 4 26.00 14.73 -0.59
CA GLN A 4 24.80 15.55 -0.61
C GLN A 4 23.89 15.06 0.51
N GLN A 5 23.54 15.96 1.42
CA GLN A 5 22.62 15.64 2.51
C GLN A 5 21.25 15.30 1.90
N ILE A 6 20.90 14.01 1.93
CA ILE A 6 19.59 13.52 1.49
C ILE A 6 18.55 14.09 2.45
N THR A 7 17.48 14.70 1.95
CA THR A 7 16.35 15.16 2.77
C THR A 7 15.05 14.94 2.00
N PRO A 8 13.92 14.65 2.69
CA PRO A 8 12.61 14.62 2.05
C PRO A 8 12.21 16.01 1.53
N ILE A 9 11.74 16.09 0.29
CA ILE A 9 11.28 17.33 -0.34
C ILE A 9 9.87 17.12 -0.87
N ALA A 10 8.92 17.91 -0.41
CA ALA A 10 7.57 17.90 -0.96
C ALA A 10 7.48 18.62 -2.29
N ILE A 11 6.84 17.96 -3.25
CA ILE A 11 6.65 18.41 -4.61
C ILE A 11 5.17 18.72 -4.83
N TRP A 12 4.91 19.94 -5.30
CA TRP A 12 3.57 20.46 -5.56
C TRP A 12 3.46 20.87 -7.03
N PRO A 13 2.85 20.03 -7.89
CA PRO A 13 2.73 20.34 -9.31
C PRO A 13 1.89 21.59 -9.53
N GLY A 14 2.37 22.50 -10.38
CA GLY A 14 1.59 23.66 -10.83
C GLY A 14 1.44 24.80 -9.83
N LEU A 15 2.19 24.83 -8.72
CA LEU A 15 2.36 26.07 -7.95
C LEU A 15 3.44 26.92 -8.63
N GLU A 16 3.05 28.10 -9.14
CA GLU A 16 4.02 29.14 -9.49
C GLU A 16 4.66 29.69 -8.21
N ASP A 17 5.90 30.18 -8.31
CA ASP A 17 6.61 30.80 -7.18
C ASP A 17 5.75 31.89 -6.53
N GLY A 18 5.44 31.73 -5.23
CA GLY A 18 4.65 32.69 -4.44
C GLY A 18 3.17 32.36 -4.27
N VAL A 19 2.65 31.25 -4.83
CA VAL A 19 1.30 30.76 -4.55
C VAL A 19 1.27 29.95 -3.24
N PRO A 20 0.40 30.27 -2.26
CA PRO A 20 0.29 29.49 -1.03
C PRO A 20 -0.07 28.03 -1.32
N LYS A 21 0.68 27.08 -0.74
CA LYS A 21 0.36 25.65 -0.79
C LYS A 21 -1.04 25.39 -0.21
N PRO A 22 -1.89 24.58 -0.86
CA PRO A 22 -3.18 24.17 -0.29
C PRO A 22 -3.02 23.51 1.09
N ILE A 23 -3.99 23.70 1.99
CA ILE A 23 -3.98 23.14 3.36
C ILE A 23 -4.34 21.63 3.38
N MET A 24 -4.25 20.95 2.24
CA MET A 24 -4.53 19.52 2.18
C MET A 24 -3.58 18.78 3.14
N PRO A 25 -4.07 17.82 3.94
CA PRO A 25 -3.26 17.19 4.99
C PRO A 25 -2.28 16.13 4.42
N TYR A 26 -1.71 16.36 3.24
CA TYR A 26 -0.70 15.53 2.57
C TYR A 26 0.00 16.32 1.46
N SER A 27 1.18 15.85 1.01
CA SER A 27 1.87 16.39 -0.18
C SER A 27 1.57 15.53 -1.42
N PRO A 28 1.40 16.11 -2.63
CA PRO A 28 1.16 15.33 -3.85
C PRO A 28 2.28 14.35 -4.19
N ALA A 29 3.51 14.72 -3.88
CA ALA A 29 4.65 13.83 -3.93
C ALA A 29 5.73 14.22 -2.91
N ILE A 30 6.51 13.23 -2.49
CA ILE A 30 7.73 13.41 -1.71
C ILE A 30 8.90 12.83 -2.49
N ARG A 31 9.92 13.64 -2.77
CA ARG A 31 11.20 13.18 -3.28
C ARG A 31 12.16 12.94 -2.11
N LEU A 32 12.81 11.79 -2.09
CA LEU A 32 13.81 11.41 -1.10
C LEU A 32 15.00 10.74 -1.78
N GLY A 33 16.07 11.50 -2.02
CA GLY A 33 17.22 11.02 -2.79
C GLY A 33 16.79 10.58 -4.19
N ASP A 34 16.92 9.27 -4.44
CA ASP A 34 16.55 8.61 -5.71
C ASP A 34 15.09 8.13 -5.72
N TRP A 35 14.39 8.21 -4.59
CA TRP A 35 13.00 7.77 -4.48
C TRP A 35 12.04 8.92 -4.68
N VAL A 36 10.90 8.61 -5.30
CA VAL A 36 9.75 9.50 -5.35
C VAL A 36 8.51 8.72 -4.93
N PHE A 37 7.79 9.23 -3.94
CA PHE A 37 6.52 8.71 -3.47
C PHE A 37 5.41 9.64 -3.93
N ILE A 38 4.49 9.15 -4.75
CA ILE A 38 3.34 9.91 -5.26
C ILE A 38 2.13 9.56 -4.39
N ALA A 39 1.43 10.57 -3.88
CA ALA A 39 0.19 10.37 -3.12
C ALA A 39 -0.91 9.74 -4.00
N GLY A 40 -1.89 9.11 -3.36
CA GLY A 40 -3.07 8.58 -4.02
C GLY A 40 -3.77 9.65 -4.87
N GLN A 41 -4.08 9.30 -6.12
CA GLN A 41 -4.81 10.15 -7.05
C GLN A 41 -6.07 9.44 -7.52
N LEU A 42 -7.19 10.13 -7.40
CA LEU A 42 -8.51 9.71 -7.86
C LEU A 42 -9.09 10.77 -8.82
N ALA A 43 -10.14 10.40 -9.54
CA ALA A 43 -10.76 11.27 -10.54
C ALA A 43 -11.72 12.30 -9.89
N SER A 44 -11.16 13.33 -9.25
CA SER A 44 -11.93 14.42 -8.63
C SER A 44 -11.33 15.79 -8.96
N ASP A 45 -12.19 16.82 -9.04
CA ASP A 45 -11.79 18.23 -9.07
C ASP A 45 -11.63 18.84 -7.66
N PHE A 46 -11.87 18.04 -6.62
CA PHE A 46 -11.88 18.40 -5.21
C PHE A 46 -12.83 19.55 -4.83
N LYS A 47 -13.81 19.85 -5.70
CA LYS A 47 -14.81 20.92 -5.53
C LYS A 47 -16.22 20.40 -5.67
N THR A 48 -16.49 19.70 -6.77
CA THR A 48 -17.79 19.14 -7.14
C THR A 48 -17.78 17.60 -7.21
N GLY A 49 -16.59 16.99 -7.10
CA GLY A 49 -16.39 15.54 -7.13
C GLY A 49 -15.88 15.08 -8.48
N VAL A 50 -16.45 13.99 -9.01
CA VAL A 50 -16.07 13.48 -10.33
C VAL A 50 -16.52 14.47 -11.42
N PRO A 51 -15.61 15.03 -12.23
CA PRO A 51 -15.96 15.89 -13.36
C PRO A 51 -16.95 15.21 -14.32
N LYS A 52 -17.91 15.97 -14.87
CA LYS A 52 -19.02 15.43 -15.67
C LYS A 52 -18.55 14.67 -16.91
N GLU A 53 -17.43 15.07 -17.50
CA GLU A 53 -16.79 14.45 -18.64
C GLU A 53 -16.18 13.08 -18.33
N LEU A 54 -15.92 12.78 -17.05
CA LEU A 54 -15.43 11.48 -16.58
C LEU A 54 -16.57 10.53 -16.16
N ILE A 55 -17.82 10.97 -16.34
CA ILE A 55 -19.01 10.15 -16.15
C ILE A 55 -19.45 9.64 -17.54
N PRO A 56 -19.59 8.32 -17.74
CA PRO A 56 -19.94 7.77 -19.04
C PRO A 56 -21.31 8.24 -19.50
N LYS A 57 -21.41 8.69 -20.76
CA LYS A 57 -22.67 9.09 -21.38
C LYS A 57 -23.50 7.86 -21.73
N SER A 58 -24.83 7.97 -21.63
CA SER A 58 -25.74 6.91 -22.07
C SER A 58 -25.49 6.56 -23.55
N GLY A 59 -25.28 5.27 -23.85
CA GLY A 59 -24.95 4.78 -25.19
C GLY A 59 -23.50 5.00 -25.65
N GLY A 60 -22.62 5.55 -24.82
CA GLY A 60 -21.18 5.68 -25.10
C GLY A 60 -20.41 4.36 -24.93
N SER A 61 -19.26 4.23 -25.60
CA SER A 61 -18.42 3.03 -25.57
C SER A 61 -17.40 2.98 -24.43
N SER A 62 -17.08 4.13 -23.81
CA SER A 62 -16.11 4.21 -22.70
C SER A 62 -16.79 3.92 -21.36
N THR A 63 -16.13 3.13 -20.52
CA THR A 63 -16.58 2.86 -19.15
C THR A 63 -16.19 4.01 -18.23
N GLY A 64 -16.89 4.15 -17.09
CA GLY A 64 -16.49 5.12 -16.06
C GLY A 64 -15.11 4.81 -15.46
N LEU A 65 -14.74 3.53 -15.37
CA LEU A 65 -13.42 3.14 -14.93
C LEU A 65 -12.35 3.66 -15.90
N GLN A 66 -12.51 3.42 -17.21
CA GLN A 66 -11.57 3.88 -18.24
C GLN A 66 -11.36 5.40 -18.19
N LEU A 67 -12.46 6.18 -18.23
CA LEU A 67 -12.37 7.65 -18.27
C LEU A 67 -11.63 8.20 -17.05
N GLN A 68 -11.91 7.63 -15.87
CA GLN A 68 -11.26 8.05 -14.63
C GLN A 68 -9.78 7.62 -14.60
N SER A 69 -9.46 6.42 -15.07
CA SER A 69 -8.07 5.94 -15.15
C SER A 69 -7.22 6.80 -16.09
N ASP A 70 -7.73 7.13 -17.28
CA ASP A 70 -7.05 8.00 -18.24
C ASP A 70 -6.75 9.38 -17.64
N PHE A 71 -7.72 9.94 -16.91
CA PHE A 71 -7.55 11.21 -16.19
C PHE A 71 -6.47 11.11 -15.10
N ILE A 72 -6.51 10.05 -14.29
CA ILE A 72 -5.55 9.85 -13.20
C ILE A 72 -4.14 9.65 -13.75
N PHE A 73 -3.94 8.79 -14.75
CA PHE A 73 -2.61 8.56 -15.34
C PHE A 73 -2.02 9.84 -15.96
N LYS A 74 -2.84 10.68 -16.57
CA LYS A 74 -2.40 11.99 -17.08
C LYS A 74 -1.91 12.89 -15.94
N ASN A 75 -2.67 13.02 -14.86
CA ASN A 75 -2.28 13.86 -13.71
C ASN A 75 -1.04 13.30 -13.01
N MET A 76 -0.99 11.98 -12.83
CA MET A 76 0.13 11.28 -12.22
C MET A 76 1.41 11.49 -13.01
N ALA A 77 1.37 11.41 -14.34
CA ALA A 77 2.52 11.70 -15.19
C ALA A 77 3.07 13.12 -14.96
N GLN A 78 2.18 14.11 -14.77
CA GLN A 78 2.58 15.49 -14.46
C GLN A 78 3.23 15.58 -13.06
N THR A 79 2.65 14.92 -12.05
CA THR A 79 3.21 14.91 -10.70
C THR A 79 4.57 14.22 -10.65
N VAL A 80 4.72 13.08 -11.32
CA VAL A 80 5.98 12.34 -11.43
C VAL A 80 7.04 13.18 -12.14
N GLN A 81 6.67 13.85 -13.24
CA GLN A 81 7.56 14.76 -13.96
C GLN A 81 7.99 15.94 -13.10
N ALA A 82 7.08 16.56 -12.35
CA ALA A 82 7.39 17.65 -11.44
C ALA A 82 8.36 17.23 -10.32
N ALA A 83 8.36 15.95 -9.94
CA ALA A 83 9.30 15.38 -8.96
C ALA A 83 10.66 15.00 -9.58
N GLY A 84 10.86 15.23 -10.89
CA GLY A 84 12.10 14.93 -11.61
C GLY A 84 12.26 13.45 -11.95
N ALA A 85 11.16 12.70 -12.04
CA ALA A 85 11.12 11.31 -12.48
C ALA A 85 10.36 11.17 -13.80
N ASN A 86 10.53 10.05 -14.48
CA ASN A 86 9.74 9.67 -15.64
C ASN A 86 8.86 8.47 -15.31
N MET A 87 7.53 8.66 -15.38
CA MET A 87 6.56 7.63 -14.99
C MET A 87 6.75 6.31 -15.76
N ARG A 88 7.20 6.33 -17.00
CA ARG A 88 7.36 5.11 -17.83
C ARG A 88 8.61 4.32 -17.52
N THR A 89 9.66 4.96 -16.98
CA THR A 89 10.96 4.31 -16.77
C THR A 89 11.32 4.19 -15.30
N ASP A 90 10.76 5.05 -14.45
CA ASP A 90 11.13 5.16 -13.05
C ASP A 90 10.09 4.59 -12.10
N ALA A 91 8.83 4.45 -12.52
CA ALA A 91 7.84 3.74 -11.70
C ALA A 91 8.26 2.27 -11.52
N VAL A 92 8.36 1.86 -10.25
CA VAL A 92 8.73 0.49 -9.87
C VAL A 92 7.59 -0.25 -9.18
N LYS A 93 6.67 0.50 -8.55
CA LYS A 93 5.48 -0.04 -7.89
C LYS A 93 4.27 0.86 -8.14
N ILE A 94 3.12 0.27 -8.41
CA ILE A 94 1.80 0.91 -8.41
C ILE A 94 0.86 0.15 -7.48
N TRP A 95 0.08 0.90 -6.69
CA TRP A 95 -1.06 0.37 -5.95
C TRP A 95 -2.35 0.82 -6.61
N GLU A 96 -3.28 -0.13 -6.75
CA GLU A 96 -4.50 0.03 -7.53
C GLU A 96 -5.70 -0.35 -6.65
N TRP A 97 -6.40 0.66 -6.15
CA TRP A 97 -7.50 0.49 -5.21
C TRP A 97 -8.84 0.62 -5.96
N PHE A 98 -9.41 -0.51 -6.38
CA PHE A 98 -10.64 -0.52 -7.18
C PHE A 98 -11.89 -0.49 -6.31
N VAL A 99 -12.75 0.49 -6.51
CA VAL A 99 -14.05 0.54 -5.82
C VAL A 99 -14.93 -0.59 -6.35
N SER A 100 -15.31 -1.50 -5.46
CA SER A 100 -16.24 -2.58 -5.74
C SER A 100 -17.32 -2.70 -4.67
N ASN A 101 -18.51 -3.11 -5.12
CA ASN A 101 -19.60 -3.53 -4.23
C ASN A 101 -19.54 -5.01 -3.88
N LYS A 102 -18.51 -5.71 -4.37
CA LYS A 102 -18.31 -7.16 -4.27
C LYS A 102 -16.96 -7.44 -3.58
N PRO A 103 -16.84 -8.54 -2.83
CA PRO A 103 -17.88 -9.50 -2.52
C PRO A 103 -18.94 -8.91 -1.57
N ASP A 104 -20.22 -9.24 -1.79
CA ASP A 104 -21.30 -8.94 -0.85
C ASP A 104 -21.58 -10.15 0.08
N ALA A 105 -22.57 -10.02 0.96
CA ALA A 105 -22.89 -11.07 1.93
C ALA A 105 -23.21 -12.43 1.27
N GLN A 106 -23.79 -12.44 0.06
CA GLN A 106 -24.08 -13.67 -0.66
C GLN A 106 -22.82 -14.26 -1.28
N ASP A 107 -21.97 -13.42 -1.88
CA ASP A 107 -20.70 -13.90 -2.45
C ASP A 107 -19.83 -14.52 -1.35
N ILE A 108 -19.68 -13.82 -0.21
CA ILE A 108 -18.94 -14.30 0.97
C ILE A 108 -19.51 -15.65 1.44
N ALA A 109 -20.83 -15.78 1.56
CA ALA A 109 -21.47 -17.03 1.98
C ALA A 109 -21.23 -18.19 1.00
N SER A 110 -21.00 -17.89 -0.28
CA SER A 110 -20.66 -18.87 -1.32
C SER A 110 -19.15 -19.12 -1.48
N GLY A 111 -18.30 -18.40 -0.73
CA GLY A 111 -16.84 -18.49 -0.83
C GLY A 111 -16.21 -17.68 -1.96
N ASN A 112 -17.01 -16.92 -2.72
CA ASN A 112 -16.53 -16.04 -3.78
C ASN A 112 -16.10 -14.70 -3.18
N ASN A 113 -14.80 -14.40 -3.30
CA ASN A 113 -14.16 -13.21 -2.76
C ASN A 113 -13.75 -12.20 -3.85
N ALA A 114 -14.11 -12.45 -5.13
CA ALA A 114 -13.64 -11.59 -6.21
C ALA A 114 -14.31 -10.20 -6.21
N HIS A 115 -13.54 -9.20 -6.65
CA HIS A 115 -14.05 -7.84 -6.78
C HIS A 115 -15.02 -7.64 -7.96
N HIS A 116 -15.10 -8.56 -8.93
CA HIS A 116 -15.99 -8.48 -10.11
C HIS A 116 -15.95 -7.14 -10.88
N VAL A 117 -14.82 -6.43 -10.81
CA VAL A 117 -14.61 -5.20 -11.59
C VAL A 117 -14.10 -5.62 -12.96
N ASP A 118 -14.77 -5.16 -14.02
CA ASP A 118 -14.26 -5.33 -15.38
C ASP A 118 -13.07 -4.40 -15.61
N ILE A 119 -11.88 -4.92 -15.32
CA ILE A 119 -10.62 -4.18 -15.43
C ILE A 119 -10.07 -4.15 -16.86
N ASN A 120 -10.68 -4.79 -17.86
CA ASN A 120 -10.13 -4.81 -19.23
C ASN A 120 -9.97 -3.38 -19.80
N SER A 121 -10.92 -2.51 -19.47
CA SER A 121 -10.87 -1.11 -19.88
C SER A 121 -9.78 -0.32 -19.14
N TYR A 122 -9.50 -0.70 -17.90
CA TYR A 122 -8.37 -0.19 -17.11
C TYR A 122 -7.02 -0.69 -17.65
N GLU A 123 -6.87 -1.98 -17.96
CA GLU A 123 -5.63 -2.57 -18.48
C GLU A 123 -5.14 -1.85 -19.74
N ARG A 124 -6.05 -1.50 -20.66
CA ARG A 124 -5.71 -0.69 -21.84
C ARG A 124 -5.14 0.68 -21.47
N SER A 125 -5.72 1.33 -20.46
CA SER A 125 -5.29 2.64 -19.96
C SER A 125 -3.90 2.52 -19.31
N LEU A 126 -3.69 1.49 -18.50
CA LEU A 126 -2.42 1.15 -17.87
C LEU A 126 -1.32 0.89 -18.91
N HIS A 127 -1.58 0.02 -19.87
CA HIS A 127 -0.62 -0.32 -20.94
C HIS A 127 -0.25 0.91 -21.77
N GLN A 128 -1.20 1.80 -22.07
CA GLN A 128 -0.92 3.06 -22.74
C GLN A 128 -0.10 4.02 -21.86
N ALA A 129 -0.38 4.09 -20.56
CA ALA A 129 0.33 4.95 -19.61
C ALA A 129 1.79 4.52 -19.40
N PHE A 130 2.09 3.22 -19.47
CA PHE A 130 3.42 2.64 -19.20
C PHE A 130 4.12 2.04 -20.44
N ASP A 131 3.54 2.14 -21.64
CA ASP A 131 4.10 1.58 -22.88
C ASP A 131 4.33 0.06 -22.79
N ASN A 132 3.35 -0.66 -22.23
CA ASN A 132 3.39 -2.10 -21.93
C ASN A 132 4.52 -2.55 -20.98
N LYS A 133 5.22 -1.61 -20.35
CA LYS A 133 6.29 -1.86 -19.37
C LYS A 133 5.82 -1.44 -17.99
N CYS A 134 4.81 -2.14 -17.50
CA CYS A 134 4.10 -1.79 -16.28
C CYS A 134 4.97 -2.02 -15.04
N PRO A 135 4.93 -1.13 -14.02
CA PRO A 135 5.58 -1.38 -12.75
C PRO A 135 5.02 -2.63 -12.06
N SER A 136 5.65 -3.08 -10.97
CA SER A 136 5.04 -4.08 -10.09
C SER A 136 3.70 -3.58 -9.55
N ARG A 137 2.73 -4.47 -9.43
CA ARG A 137 1.33 -4.13 -9.12
C ARG A 137 0.90 -4.69 -7.78
N SER A 138 0.11 -3.92 -7.04
CA SER A 138 -0.73 -4.42 -5.95
C SER A 138 -2.14 -3.95 -6.24
N SER A 139 -2.95 -4.83 -6.81
CA SER A 139 -4.30 -4.50 -7.27
C SER A 139 -5.34 -5.22 -6.46
N ILE A 140 -6.19 -4.46 -5.77
CA ILE A 140 -7.21 -5.03 -4.89
C ILE A 140 -8.50 -4.24 -4.96
N GLY A 141 -9.62 -4.92 -4.77
CA GLY A 141 -10.89 -4.24 -4.59
C GLY A 141 -11.10 -3.79 -3.15
N ILE A 142 -11.69 -2.61 -3.03
CA ILE A 142 -12.01 -1.88 -1.80
C ILE A 142 -13.47 -1.43 -1.84
N LYS A 143 -14.04 -1.01 -0.71
CA LYS A 143 -15.45 -0.61 -0.70
C LYS A 143 -15.67 0.80 -1.23
N GLU A 144 -14.87 1.77 -0.80
CA GLU A 144 -15.08 3.16 -1.14
C GLU A 144 -13.84 4.05 -1.00
N LEU A 145 -13.92 5.21 -1.63
CA LEU A 145 -12.90 6.26 -1.64
C LEU A 145 -13.52 7.57 -1.13
N MET A 146 -12.65 8.53 -0.80
CA MET A 146 -13.05 9.81 -0.18
C MET A 146 -14.01 10.68 -1.01
N TRP A 147 -14.14 10.43 -2.32
CA TRP A 147 -15.04 11.15 -3.21
C TRP A 147 -16.07 10.21 -3.85
N LEU A 148 -17.35 10.52 -3.66
CA LEU A 148 -18.43 9.70 -4.22
C LEU A 148 -18.34 9.62 -5.75
N GLY A 149 -18.54 8.42 -6.28
CA GLY A 149 -18.55 8.15 -7.72
C GLY A 149 -17.18 7.85 -8.34
N THR A 150 -16.07 8.04 -7.60
CA THR A 150 -14.76 7.59 -8.06
C THR A 150 -14.71 6.06 -8.09
N LYS A 151 -13.96 5.51 -9.04
CA LYS A 151 -13.89 4.07 -9.33
C LYS A 151 -12.55 3.44 -8.99
N ILE A 152 -11.50 4.25 -8.92
CA ILE A 152 -10.15 3.81 -8.63
C ILE A 152 -9.35 4.97 -8.03
N GLU A 153 -8.46 4.64 -7.10
CA GLU A 153 -7.38 5.52 -6.65
C GLU A 153 -6.06 4.81 -6.95
N LEU A 154 -5.12 5.55 -7.54
CA LEU A 154 -3.80 5.04 -7.92
C LEU A 154 -2.71 5.75 -7.13
N GLU A 155 -1.74 4.96 -6.65
CA GLU A 155 -0.54 5.45 -5.96
C GLU A 155 0.70 4.85 -6.64
N VAL A 156 1.77 5.63 -6.78
CA VAL A 156 3.00 5.17 -7.46
C VAL A 156 4.24 5.48 -6.63
N MET A 157 5.18 4.53 -6.63
CA MET A 157 6.54 4.72 -6.16
C MET A 157 7.51 4.62 -7.33
N CYS A 158 8.43 5.59 -7.42
CA CYS A 158 9.48 5.61 -8.43
C CYS A 158 10.87 5.47 -7.80
N LEU A 159 11.77 4.86 -8.55
CA LEU A 159 13.21 4.78 -8.28
C LEU A 159 13.98 5.34 -9.48
N ILE A 160 14.67 6.46 -9.27
CA ILE A 160 15.47 7.16 -10.26
C ILE A 160 16.89 6.61 -10.21
N THR A 161 17.30 5.86 -11.23
CA THR A 161 18.66 5.33 -11.38
C THR A 161 18.97 5.18 -12.86
N GLU A 162 20.25 5.11 -13.20
CA GLU A 162 20.72 4.76 -14.55
C GLU A 162 20.45 3.28 -14.90
N ASP A 163 20.18 2.44 -13.90
CA ASP A 163 19.89 1.02 -14.10
C ASP A 163 18.61 0.80 -14.92
N LYS A 164 18.71 -0.11 -15.88
CA LYS A 164 17.55 -0.53 -16.67
C LYS A 164 16.68 -1.49 -15.88
N THR A 165 15.37 -1.32 -16.03
CA THR A 165 14.39 -2.26 -15.50
C THR A 165 14.41 -3.59 -16.26
N THR A 166 14.43 -4.70 -15.52
CA THR A 166 14.28 -6.06 -16.05
C THR A 166 13.00 -6.69 -15.51
N TYR A 167 12.24 -7.38 -16.35
CA TYR A 167 10.93 -7.95 -16.02
C TYR A 167 10.99 -9.47 -16.01
N TYR A 168 10.26 -10.09 -15.09
CA TYR A 168 10.23 -11.54 -14.88
C TYR A 168 8.81 -12.01 -14.68
N ASN A 169 8.41 -13.07 -15.37
CA ASN A 169 7.07 -13.65 -15.28
C ASN A 169 7.16 -15.14 -14.99
N LEU A 170 6.14 -15.70 -14.35
CA LEU A 170 5.97 -17.14 -14.21
C LEU A 170 5.31 -17.73 -15.46
N ASP A 171 4.30 -17.03 -15.98
CA ASP A 171 3.55 -17.41 -17.16
C ASP A 171 4.22 -16.94 -18.45
N SER A 172 3.79 -17.50 -19.58
CA SER A 172 4.24 -17.09 -20.91
C SER A 172 3.62 -15.77 -21.40
N ASP A 173 2.71 -15.17 -20.62
CA ASP A 173 2.11 -13.88 -20.94
C ASP A 173 3.14 -12.76 -20.70
N PRO A 174 3.65 -12.11 -21.76
CA PRO A 174 4.64 -11.06 -21.62
C PRO A 174 4.05 -9.74 -21.09
N GLU A 175 2.73 -9.58 -21.07
CA GLU A 175 2.07 -8.32 -20.70
C GLU A 175 1.84 -8.21 -19.18
N LYS A 176 1.67 -9.34 -18.48
CA LYS A 176 1.64 -9.35 -17.01
C LYS A 176 3.04 -9.21 -16.46
N THR A 177 3.26 -8.32 -15.50
CA THR A 177 4.55 -8.21 -14.79
C THR A 177 4.48 -9.00 -13.49
N GLY A 178 5.11 -10.17 -13.42
CA GLY A 178 5.23 -10.97 -12.20
C GLY A 178 6.18 -10.34 -11.19
N ALA A 179 7.37 -9.97 -11.65
CA ALA A 179 8.36 -9.22 -10.89
C ALA A 179 9.14 -8.24 -11.78
N LEU A 180 9.64 -7.20 -11.12
CA LEU A 180 10.43 -6.13 -11.71
C LEU A 180 11.72 -5.98 -10.91
N ARG A 181 12.88 -5.98 -11.56
CA ARG A 181 14.17 -5.62 -10.96
C ARG A 181 14.63 -4.26 -11.49
N LYS A 182 15.06 -3.38 -10.60
CA LYS A 182 15.75 -2.13 -10.94
C LYS A 182 16.83 -1.83 -9.90
N GLY A 183 18.08 -1.79 -10.34
CA GLY A 183 19.24 -1.72 -9.44
C GLY A 183 19.28 -2.90 -8.46
N ASP A 184 19.42 -2.57 -7.17
CA ASP A 184 19.46 -3.51 -6.06
C ASP A 184 18.09 -4.01 -5.60
N TRP A 185 17.00 -3.49 -6.16
CA TRP A 185 15.64 -3.78 -5.74
C TRP A 185 14.89 -4.71 -6.69
N VAL A 186 14.12 -5.62 -6.09
CA VAL A 186 13.15 -6.48 -6.75
C VAL A 186 11.77 -6.18 -6.18
N PHE A 187 10.78 -6.03 -7.06
CA PHE A 187 9.38 -5.77 -6.74
C PHE A 187 8.51 -6.85 -7.37
N ILE A 188 7.87 -7.67 -6.55
CA ILE A 188 6.98 -8.75 -6.95
C ILE A 188 5.55 -8.26 -6.88
N SER A 189 4.84 -8.34 -8.00
CA SER A 189 3.41 -8.03 -8.06
C SER A 189 2.61 -9.01 -7.20
N ASN A 190 1.44 -8.60 -6.73
CA ASN A 190 0.59 -9.46 -5.91
C ASN A 190 0.31 -10.80 -6.61
N GLN A 191 0.75 -11.90 -5.97
CA GLN A 191 0.54 -13.26 -6.45
C GLN A 191 -0.75 -13.81 -5.84
N ASN A 192 -1.57 -14.41 -6.71
CA ASN A 192 -2.81 -15.09 -6.34
C ASN A 192 -2.61 -16.62 -6.26
N PRO A 193 -3.56 -17.36 -5.66
CA PRO A 193 -3.42 -18.80 -5.43
C PRO A 193 -3.80 -19.66 -6.64
N GLU A 194 -4.04 -19.07 -7.82
CA GLU A 194 -4.28 -19.84 -9.05
C GLU A 194 -2.99 -20.54 -9.48
N ASN A 195 -2.97 -21.86 -9.55
CA ASN A 195 -1.77 -22.60 -9.96
C ASN A 195 -1.53 -22.52 -11.49
N HIS A 196 -0.44 -23.10 -11.98
CA HIS A 196 -0.11 -23.12 -13.42
C HIS A 196 -1.14 -23.82 -14.34
N LYS A 197 -2.13 -24.51 -13.77
CA LYS A 197 -3.25 -25.13 -14.50
C LYS A 197 -4.51 -24.25 -14.52
N GLY A 198 -4.47 -23.07 -13.88
CA GLY A 198 -5.65 -22.22 -13.72
C GLY A 198 -6.57 -22.66 -12.57
N GLU A 199 -6.09 -23.48 -11.63
CA GLU A 199 -6.91 -24.01 -10.53
C GLU A 199 -6.56 -23.30 -9.21
N ILE A 200 -7.58 -22.96 -8.42
CA ILE A 200 -7.40 -22.40 -7.07
C ILE A 200 -7.66 -23.52 -6.05
N PRO A 201 -6.70 -23.85 -5.17
CA PRO A 201 -6.91 -24.83 -4.10
C PRO A 201 -8.04 -24.43 -3.14
N GLU A 202 -8.75 -25.40 -2.56
CA GLU A 202 -9.87 -25.12 -1.66
C GLU A 202 -9.44 -24.56 -0.29
N SER A 203 -8.37 -25.10 0.30
CA SER A 203 -7.93 -24.74 1.65
C SER A 203 -7.04 -23.51 1.65
N LEU A 204 -7.16 -22.68 2.71
CA LEU A 204 -6.32 -21.50 2.90
C LEU A 204 -4.82 -21.86 2.93
N GLU A 205 -4.45 -22.97 3.58
CA GLU A 205 -3.07 -23.45 3.61
C GLU A 205 -2.53 -23.77 2.22
N ALA A 206 -3.28 -24.51 1.41
CA ALA A 206 -2.85 -24.84 0.05
C ALA A 206 -2.80 -23.61 -0.87
N GLN A 207 -3.75 -22.67 -0.71
CA GLN A 207 -3.70 -21.38 -1.43
C GLN A 207 -2.44 -20.59 -1.05
N PHE A 208 -2.15 -20.49 0.25
CA PHE A 208 -0.98 -19.77 0.74
C PHE A 208 0.34 -20.40 0.26
N ASP A 209 0.43 -21.73 0.25
CA ASP A 209 1.60 -22.44 -0.27
C ASP A 209 1.82 -22.19 -1.77
N VAL A 210 0.76 -22.12 -2.58
CA VAL A 210 0.88 -21.72 -4.00
C VAL A 210 1.41 -20.30 -4.13
N VAL A 211 0.84 -19.35 -3.38
CA VAL A 211 1.26 -17.94 -3.40
C VAL A 211 2.73 -17.80 -3.04
N MET A 212 3.16 -18.42 -1.93
CA MET A 212 4.55 -18.33 -1.47
C MET A 212 5.53 -19.07 -2.38
N SER A 213 5.13 -20.18 -3.00
CA SER A 213 5.95 -20.87 -4.00
C SER A 213 6.21 -19.99 -5.22
N LYS A 214 5.17 -19.32 -5.73
CA LYS A 214 5.30 -18.35 -6.84
C LYS A 214 6.24 -17.18 -6.49
N ILE A 215 6.09 -16.63 -5.30
CA ILE A 215 6.94 -15.55 -4.81
C ILE A 215 8.40 -16.00 -4.71
N THR A 216 8.64 -17.20 -4.19
CA THR A 216 9.99 -17.78 -4.10
C THR A 216 10.61 -17.91 -5.49
N GLU A 217 9.88 -18.48 -6.44
CA GLU A 217 10.35 -18.66 -7.81
C GLU A 217 10.64 -17.32 -8.51
N LEU A 218 9.77 -16.32 -8.35
CA LEU A 218 10.01 -14.97 -8.88
C LEU A 218 11.23 -14.30 -8.23
N SER A 219 11.43 -14.51 -6.94
CA SER A 219 12.62 -14.01 -6.22
C SER A 219 13.89 -14.63 -6.79
N GLU A 220 13.92 -15.95 -6.96
CA GLU A 220 15.08 -16.66 -7.52
C GLU A 220 15.37 -16.24 -8.97
N ARG A 221 14.34 -16.18 -9.82
CA ARG A 221 14.47 -15.76 -11.23
C ARG A 221 15.02 -14.33 -11.37
N SER A 222 14.72 -13.46 -10.42
CA SER A 222 15.18 -12.07 -10.39
C SER A 222 16.52 -11.85 -9.68
N GLY A 223 17.15 -12.91 -9.17
CA GLY A 223 18.44 -12.85 -8.47
C GLY A 223 18.33 -12.43 -7.00
N SER A 224 17.18 -12.65 -6.38
CA SER A 224 16.87 -12.42 -4.96
C SER A 224 16.57 -13.75 -4.24
N SER A 225 16.06 -13.68 -3.02
CA SER A 225 15.60 -14.80 -2.20
C SER A 225 14.61 -14.30 -1.12
N LEU A 226 13.89 -15.20 -0.46
CA LEU A 226 13.03 -14.84 0.67
C LEU A 226 13.83 -14.22 1.84
N GLU A 227 15.08 -14.62 2.04
CA GLU A 227 15.96 -14.04 3.08
C GLU A 227 16.23 -12.55 2.82
N ASN A 228 16.14 -12.11 1.57
CA ASN A 228 16.32 -10.73 1.15
C ASN A 228 15.02 -9.92 1.12
N ALA A 229 13.90 -10.50 1.56
CA ALA A 229 12.64 -9.78 1.70
C ALA A 229 12.80 -8.57 2.65
N VAL A 230 12.19 -7.46 2.25
CA VAL A 230 12.21 -6.17 2.96
C VAL A 230 10.81 -5.81 3.45
N LYS A 231 9.83 -5.84 2.54
CA LYS A 231 8.44 -5.46 2.81
C LYS A 231 7.50 -6.43 2.11
N ALA A 232 6.51 -6.94 2.83
CA ALA A 232 5.44 -7.77 2.29
C ALA A 232 4.08 -7.11 2.52
N GLU A 233 3.19 -7.29 1.55
CA GLU A 233 1.80 -6.86 1.58
C GLU A 233 0.93 -8.09 1.44
N VAL A 234 0.15 -8.39 2.48
CA VAL A 234 -0.68 -9.60 2.55
C VAL A 234 -2.13 -9.16 2.56
N PHE A 235 -2.84 -9.46 1.49
CA PHE A 235 -4.27 -9.19 1.34
C PHE A 235 -5.03 -10.44 1.73
N ILE A 236 -6.02 -10.33 2.62
CA ILE A 236 -6.82 -11.47 3.10
C ILE A 236 -8.30 -11.18 2.93
N SER A 237 -9.07 -12.19 2.53
CA SER A 237 -10.51 -11.99 2.26
C SER A 237 -11.30 -11.80 3.55
N HIS A 238 -10.89 -12.44 4.65
CA HIS A 238 -11.56 -12.35 5.94
C HIS A 238 -10.58 -12.15 7.11
N PRO A 239 -10.84 -11.24 8.07
CA PRO A 239 -9.94 -10.98 9.20
C PRO A 239 -9.69 -12.21 10.10
N ASN A 240 -10.67 -13.10 10.24
CA ASN A 240 -10.52 -14.35 11.01
C ASN A 240 -9.40 -15.28 10.51
N ASP A 241 -8.97 -15.14 9.26
CA ASP A 241 -7.90 -15.97 8.67
C ASP A 241 -6.51 -15.54 9.13
N PHE A 242 -6.38 -14.39 9.80
CA PHE A 242 -5.09 -13.83 10.23
C PHE A 242 -4.26 -14.80 11.07
N ILE A 243 -4.86 -15.46 12.07
CA ILE A 243 -4.13 -16.38 12.95
C ILE A 243 -3.57 -17.56 12.14
N ALA A 244 -4.37 -18.11 11.22
CA ALA A 244 -3.94 -19.22 10.36
C ALA A 244 -2.81 -18.79 9.42
N ILE A 245 -2.96 -17.63 8.76
CA ILE A 245 -1.95 -17.05 7.89
C ILE A 245 -0.66 -16.75 8.66
N ASP A 246 -0.74 -16.27 9.90
CA ASP A 246 0.45 -15.99 10.70
C ASP A 246 1.26 -17.26 11.01
N GLN A 247 0.58 -18.38 11.29
CA GLN A 247 1.25 -19.67 11.50
C GLN A 247 1.90 -20.20 10.22
N LEU A 248 1.26 -20.01 9.07
CA LEU A 248 1.84 -20.38 7.77
C LEU A 248 3.02 -19.48 7.43
N TRP A 249 2.91 -18.17 7.67
CA TRP A 249 3.95 -17.18 7.45
C TRP A 249 5.25 -17.54 8.18
N LYS A 250 5.16 -17.98 9.44
CA LYS A 250 6.30 -18.47 10.24
C LYS A 250 7.04 -19.64 9.60
N LYS A 251 6.35 -20.52 8.86
CA LYS A 251 6.99 -21.65 8.17
C LYS A 251 7.86 -21.15 7.01
N TRP A 252 7.40 -20.12 6.31
CA TRP A 252 8.10 -19.55 5.15
C TRP A 252 9.20 -18.54 5.54
N PHE A 253 9.02 -17.85 6.67
CA PHE A 253 10.00 -16.93 7.24
C PHE A 253 10.34 -17.32 8.68
N PRO A 254 11.16 -18.37 8.90
CA PRO A 254 11.50 -18.79 10.27
C PRO A 254 12.43 -17.81 11.00
N ASN A 255 13.16 -16.97 10.25
CA ASN A 255 14.09 -16.00 10.79
C ASN A 255 14.00 -14.71 9.97
N ASN A 256 14.14 -13.56 10.63
CA ASN A 256 14.20 -12.23 10.01
C ASN A 256 13.11 -12.00 8.93
N PRO A 257 11.80 -12.19 9.26
CA PRO A 257 10.73 -11.89 8.32
C PRO A 257 10.80 -10.44 7.82
N PRO A 258 10.26 -10.13 6.63
CA PRO A 258 10.16 -8.75 6.17
C PRO A 258 9.21 -7.95 7.05
N ALA A 259 9.29 -6.62 6.98
CA ALA A 259 8.20 -5.78 7.47
C ALA A 259 6.91 -6.22 6.76
N ARG A 260 5.81 -6.38 7.49
CA ARG A 260 4.57 -6.94 6.92
C ARG A 260 3.38 -6.07 7.22
N PHE A 261 2.60 -5.81 6.17
CA PHE A 261 1.28 -5.23 6.30
C PHE A 261 0.21 -6.25 5.91
N VAL A 262 -0.82 -6.43 6.74
CA VAL A 262 -1.97 -7.31 6.46
C VAL A 262 -3.27 -6.52 6.28
N LEU A 263 -3.88 -6.59 5.10
CA LEU A 263 -5.12 -5.90 4.77
C LEU A 263 -6.30 -6.88 4.67
N PRO A 264 -7.26 -6.88 5.62
CA PRO A 264 -8.45 -7.71 5.54
C PRO A 264 -9.50 -7.14 4.58
N ARG A 265 -10.52 -7.96 4.26
CA ARG A 265 -11.68 -7.61 3.41
C ARG A 265 -11.29 -7.10 2.03
N SER A 266 -10.17 -7.59 1.57
CA SER A 266 -9.68 -7.35 0.22
C SER A 266 -10.55 -8.12 -0.77
N ALA A 267 -11.16 -7.42 -1.72
CA ALA A 267 -11.88 -8.07 -2.81
C ALA A 267 -10.86 -8.54 -3.85
N MET A 268 -10.65 -9.85 -3.90
CA MET A 268 -9.53 -10.50 -4.56
C MET A 268 -9.65 -10.45 -6.09
N GLN A 269 -8.53 -10.63 -6.79
CA GLN A 269 -8.54 -10.67 -8.26
C GLN A 269 -9.17 -11.96 -8.78
N ALA A 270 -8.99 -13.05 -8.04
CA ALA A 270 -9.50 -14.37 -8.40
C ALA A 270 -10.63 -14.81 -7.44
N GLY A 271 -11.66 -15.46 -7.99
CA GLY A 271 -12.92 -15.82 -7.31
C GLY A 271 -12.74 -16.41 -5.91
N ASP A 272 -12.20 -17.62 -5.83
CA ASP A 272 -12.11 -18.37 -4.57
C ASP A 272 -10.84 -18.05 -3.77
N SER A 273 -10.09 -17.01 -4.18
CA SER A 273 -8.88 -16.58 -3.49
C SER A 273 -9.21 -16.06 -2.09
N LYS A 274 -8.45 -16.49 -1.10
CA LYS A 274 -8.54 -16.03 0.29
C LYS A 274 -7.33 -15.20 0.70
N VAL A 275 -6.24 -15.30 -0.06
CA VAL A 275 -4.98 -14.65 0.24
C VAL A 275 -4.23 -14.29 -1.04
N GLU A 276 -3.69 -13.08 -1.08
CA GLU A 276 -2.76 -12.63 -2.12
C GLU A 276 -1.57 -11.94 -1.44
N VAL A 277 -0.38 -12.07 -2.01
CA VAL A 277 0.83 -11.49 -1.42
C VAL A 277 1.68 -10.78 -2.46
N SER A 278 2.09 -9.55 -2.15
CA SER A 278 3.06 -8.74 -2.88
C SER A 278 4.33 -8.60 -2.04
N MET A 279 5.50 -8.41 -2.69
CA MET A 279 6.77 -8.34 -1.96
C MET A 279 7.78 -7.39 -2.59
N MET A 280 8.56 -6.73 -1.74
CA MET A 280 9.77 -5.99 -2.09
C MET A 280 10.96 -6.70 -1.45
N SER A 281 12.03 -6.92 -2.21
CA SER A 281 13.24 -7.57 -1.75
C SER A 281 14.49 -6.95 -2.37
N LEU A 282 15.64 -7.29 -1.80
CA LEU A 282 16.95 -6.94 -2.35
C LEU A 282 17.52 -8.09 -3.18
N VAL A 283 18.37 -7.78 -4.14
CA VAL A 283 19.16 -8.80 -4.85
C VAL A 283 20.20 -9.44 -3.93
N ASN A 284 20.61 -10.66 -4.24
CA ASN A 284 21.51 -11.45 -3.39
C ASN A 284 22.89 -10.82 -3.19
N ASP A 285 23.37 -10.05 -4.17
CA ASP A 285 24.66 -9.36 -4.20
C ASP A 285 24.55 -7.86 -3.88
N THR A 286 23.45 -7.43 -3.24
CA THR A 286 23.22 -6.02 -2.90
C THR A 286 24.33 -5.43 -2.05
N SER A 287 24.61 -4.15 -2.29
CA SER A 287 25.51 -3.34 -1.44
C SER A 287 24.77 -2.59 -0.34
N LEU A 288 23.43 -2.58 -0.36
CA LEU A 288 22.61 -1.84 0.59
C LEU A 288 22.58 -2.55 1.95
N SER A 289 22.67 -1.77 3.03
CA SER A 289 22.54 -2.32 4.38
C SER A 289 21.08 -2.55 4.76
N LYS A 290 20.71 -3.79 5.10
CA LYS A 290 19.41 -4.13 5.69
C LYS A 290 19.54 -4.33 7.21
N LYS A 291 18.66 -3.71 8.00
CA LYS A 291 18.61 -3.86 9.46
C LYS A 291 17.18 -4.11 9.92
N ILE A 292 17.01 -5.03 10.86
CA ILE A 292 15.76 -5.22 11.58
C ILE A 292 15.71 -4.21 12.73
N ILE A 293 14.59 -3.51 12.88
CA ILE A 293 14.37 -2.50 13.91
C ILE A 293 13.32 -3.02 14.88
N GLU A 294 13.70 -3.11 16.15
CA GLU A 294 12.86 -3.53 17.27
C GLU A 294 13.22 -2.72 18.52
N THR A 295 12.22 -2.47 19.36
CA THR A 295 12.37 -1.80 20.65
C THR A 295 11.30 -2.29 21.63
N SER A 296 11.66 -2.40 22.91
CA SER A 296 10.75 -2.76 24.00
C SER A 296 9.79 -1.62 24.38
N GLU A 297 10.06 -0.40 23.89
CA GLU A 297 9.28 0.80 24.21
C GLU A 297 8.04 0.99 23.33
N ALA A 298 7.88 0.12 22.31
CA ALA A 298 6.66 0.03 21.50
C ALA A 298 6.09 -1.40 21.60
N PRO A 299 4.78 -1.61 21.33
CA PRO A 299 4.18 -2.94 21.41
C PRO A 299 4.88 -3.98 20.53
N GLU A 300 4.89 -5.23 20.98
CA GLU A 300 5.30 -6.34 20.14
C GLU A 300 4.35 -6.46 18.93
N PRO A 301 4.84 -6.74 17.72
CA PRO A 301 3.99 -6.92 16.55
C PRO A 301 2.93 -8.00 16.75
N LEU A 302 1.77 -7.81 16.12
CA LEU A 302 0.63 -8.72 16.24
C LEU A 302 0.92 -10.13 15.68
N GLY A 303 1.79 -10.22 14.68
CA GLY A 303 2.19 -11.47 14.03
C GLY A 303 3.70 -11.63 13.92
N HIS A 304 4.15 -12.63 13.16
CA HIS A 304 5.57 -12.89 12.92
C HIS A 304 6.17 -11.94 11.89
N GLU A 305 6.52 -10.76 12.37
CA GLU A 305 7.12 -9.66 11.63
C GLU A 305 7.95 -8.82 12.61
N PRO A 306 8.97 -8.08 12.14
CA PRO A 306 9.63 -7.08 12.96
C PRO A 306 8.75 -5.83 13.11
N GLN A 307 9.08 -4.91 14.02
CA GLN A 307 8.39 -3.61 14.07
C GLN A 307 8.66 -2.77 12.81
N ALA A 308 9.89 -2.78 12.31
CA ALA A 308 10.25 -2.20 11.02
C ALA A 308 11.51 -2.86 10.43
N VAL A 309 11.73 -2.65 9.12
CA VAL A 309 12.95 -3.01 8.41
C VAL A 309 13.55 -1.74 7.81
N GLN A 310 14.81 -1.45 8.11
CA GLN A 310 15.57 -0.37 7.50
C GLN A 310 16.41 -0.91 6.34
N VAL A 311 16.36 -0.25 5.18
CA VAL A 311 17.29 -0.46 4.07
C VAL A 311 17.91 0.88 3.69
N ASP A 312 19.22 0.98 3.89
CA ASP A 312 19.97 2.24 3.78
C ASP A 312 19.27 3.38 4.57
N TYR A 313 18.70 4.38 3.88
CA TYR A 313 17.98 5.49 4.49
C TYR A 313 16.44 5.35 4.46
N LEU A 314 15.90 4.22 4.01
CA LEU A 314 14.46 3.93 4.04
C LEU A 314 14.11 3.04 5.23
N LEU A 315 13.01 3.37 5.92
CA LEU A 315 12.45 2.58 7.01
C LEU A 315 11.03 2.14 6.64
N PHE A 316 10.83 0.83 6.54
CA PHE A 316 9.55 0.20 6.20
C PHE A 316 8.91 -0.34 7.47
N TYR A 317 7.75 0.20 7.85
CA TYR A 317 7.04 -0.25 9.06
C TYR A 317 6.23 -1.51 8.78
N SER A 318 6.13 -2.39 9.77
CA SER A 318 5.02 -3.36 9.81
C SER A 318 3.72 -2.66 10.23
N THR A 319 2.60 -3.36 10.07
CA THR A 319 1.24 -2.85 10.34
C THR A 319 1.18 -2.01 11.62
N GLN A 320 0.67 -0.77 11.51
CA GLN A 320 0.36 0.04 12.67
C GLN A 320 -1.15 0.07 12.87
N MET A 321 -1.57 -0.40 14.04
CA MET A 321 -2.94 -0.38 14.57
C MET A 321 -2.86 -0.13 16.08
N ALA A 322 -3.97 0.26 16.70
CA ALA A 322 -3.99 0.62 18.11
C ALA A 322 -4.14 -0.59 19.06
N PHE A 323 -3.31 -1.62 18.90
CA PHE A 323 -3.28 -2.80 19.77
C PHE A 323 -2.12 -2.75 20.77
N ASP A 324 -2.28 -3.45 21.90
CA ASP A 324 -1.23 -3.71 22.88
C ASP A 324 -0.50 -5.04 22.62
N SER A 325 0.59 -5.32 23.35
CA SER A 325 1.36 -6.56 23.20
C SER A 325 0.58 -7.84 23.55
N SER A 326 -0.66 -7.76 24.06
CA SER A 326 -1.54 -8.93 24.21
C SER A 326 -2.28 -9.29 22.92
N GLY A 327 -2.13 -8.48 21.87
CA GLY A 327 -2.82 -8.64 20.59
C GLY A 327 -4.28 -8.18 20.65
N LYS A 328 -4.63 -7.27 21.58
CA LYS A 328 -5.98 -6.70 21.72
C LYS A 328 -5.92 -5.19 21.52
N ILE A 329 -7.07 -4.59 21.18
CA ILE A 329 -7.18 -3.14 21.15
C ILE A 329 -6.71 -2.54 22.49
N ALA A 330 -5.82 -1.56 22.45
CA ALA A 330 -5.26 -0.95 23.63
C ALA A 330 -6.35 -0.25 24.47
N GLU A 331 -6.13 -0.16 25.77
CA GLU A 331 -7.09 0.45 26.70
C GLU A 331 -7.38 1.92 26.30
N GLY A 332 -8.65 2.31 26.36
CA GLY A 332 -9.10 3.67 26.03
C GLY A 332 -9.22 3.98 24.54
N MET A 333 -8.97 3.01 23.65
CA MET A 333 -9.05 3.19 22.20
C MET A 333 -10.46 2.99 21.62
N THR A 334 -11.39 2.49 22.43
CA THR A 334 -12.81 2.33 22.09
C THR A 334 -13.67 3.20 22.98
N ARG A 335 -14.91 3.45 22.56
CA ARG A 335 -15.88 4.15 23.41
C ARG A 335 -16.34 3.21 24.54
N ASN A 336 -16.65 3.77 25.69
CA ASN A 336 -17.28 3.02 26.77
C ASN A 336 -18.68 2.55 26.33
N ASN A 337 -18.99 1.26 26.47
CA ASN A 337 -20.29 0.69 26.09
C ASN A 337 -21.48 1.33 26.83
N ALA A 338 -21.28 1.83 28.06
CA ALA A 338 -22.30 2.56 28.82
C ALA A 338 -22.47 4.02 28.35
N ALA A 339 -21.54 4.56 27.57
CA ALA A 339 -21.56 5.92 27.02
C ALA A 339 -21.10 5.94 25.54
N PRO A 340 -21.81 5.26 24.62
CA PRO A 340 -21.34 4.95 23.26
C PRO A 340 -21.28 6.16 22.31
N TRP A 341 -21.72 7.33 22.76
CA TRP A 341 -21.71 8.59 22.02
C TRP A 341 -20.64 9.57 22.50
N TYR A 342 -19.93 9.24 23.58
CA TYR A 342 -18.88 10.08 24.15
C TYR A 342 -17.48 9.56 23.78
N GLY A 343 -16.57 10.48 23.44
CA GLY A 343 -15.19 10.18 23.07
C GLY A 343 -14.96 10.13 21.55
N ARG A 344 -13.68 10.30 21.18
CA ARG A 344 -13.18 10.37 19.80
C ARG A 344 -12.22 9.21 19.52
N PRO A 345 -12.74 7.97 19.32
CA PRO A 345 -11.90 6.77 19.24
C PRO A 345 -10.93 6.82 18.07
N ALA A 346 -11.30 7.41 16.93
CA ALA A 346 -10.41 7.51 15.78
C ALA A 346 -9.21 8.45 16.04
N GLN A 347 -9.45 9.57 16.73
CA GLN A 347 -8.39 10.45 17.21
C GLN A 347 -7.51 9.76 18.28
N ALA A 348 -8.10 9.01 19.21
CA ALA A 348 -7.36 8.28 20.23
C ALA A 348 -6.45 7.19 19.62
N GLN A 349 -6.98 6.39 18.69
CA GLN A 349 -6.23 5.36 17.98
C GLN A 349 -5.11 5.96 17.14
N MET A 350 -5.35 7.07 16.44
CA MET A 350 -4.29 7.78 15.71
C MET A 350 -3.17 8.26 16.64
N ARG A 351 -3.51 8.90 17.76
CA ARG A 351 -2.51 9.34 18.76
C ARG A 351 -1.66 8.17 19.27
N TYR A 352 -2.30 7.06 19.59
CA TYR A 352 -1.63 5.85 20.07
C TYR A 352 -0.66 5.30 19.00
N MET A 353 -1.13 5.12 17.77
CA MET A 353 -0.29 4.66 16.67
C MET A 353 0.89 5.60 16.42
N MET A 354 0.67 6.92 16.42
CA MET A 354 1.75 7.90 16.22
C MET A 354 2.80 7.86 17.33
N SER A 355 2.41 7.55 18.57
CA SER A 355 3.36 7.31 19.65
C SER A 355 4.24 6.10 19.36
N ASN A 356 3.64 4.97 18.97
CA ASN A 356 4.37 3.75 18.65
C ASN A 356 5.32 3.95 17.47
N ILE A 357 4.82 4.60 16.40
CA ILE A 357 5.59 4.93 15.20
C ILE A 357 6.80 5.79 15.56
N ASN A 358 6.65 6.78 16.44
CA ASN A 358 7.78 7.61 16.88
C ASN A 358 8.81 6.80 17.64
N THR A 359 8.39 5.96 18.58
CA THR A 359 9.31 5.13 19.35
C THR A 359 10.11 4.18 18.46
N ILE A 360 9.47 3.58 17.46
CA ILE A 360 10.15 2.74 16.45
C ILE A 360 11.08 3.58 15.56
N ALA A 361 10.66 4.78 15.18
CA ALA A 361 11.49 5.72 14.40
C ALA A 361 12.76 6.09 15.18
N GLU A 362 12.65 6.42 16.46
CA GLU A 362 13.77 6.78 17.34
C GLU A 362 14.76 5.63 17.49
N ALA A 363 14.26 4.39 17.60
CA ALA A 363 15.11 3.18 17.61
C ALA A 363 15.91 3.01 16.30
N ALA A 364 15.38 3.48 15.18
CA ALA A 364 16.08 3.53 13.89
C ALA A 364 16.97 4.78 13.71
N GLY A 365 16.96 5.75 14.64
CA GLY A 365 17.67 7.02 14.50
C GLY A 365 16.91 8.08 13.68
N SER A 366 15.57 8.02 13.68
CA SER A 366 14.67 8.93 12.96
C SER A 366 13.58 9.50 13.89
N SER A 367 12.52 10.07 13.31
CA SER A 367 11.33 10.58 14.00
C SER A 367 10.10 10.50 13.10
N VAL A 368 8.90 10.67 13.66
CA VAL A 368 7.64 10.71 12.89
C VAL A 368 7.61 11.77 11.79
N GLU A 369 8.35 12.87 11.93
CA GLU A 369 8.39 13.94 10.94
C GLU A 369 9.00 13.49 9.61
N ASN A 370 9.80 12.41 9.64
CA ASN A 370 10.48 11.85 8.47
C ASN A 370 9.65 10.83 7.69
N ILE A 371 8.37 10.63 8.02
CA ILE A 371 7.49 9.80 7.20
C ILE A 371 7.36 10.42 5.81
N VAL A 372 7.51 9.61 4.76
CA VAL A 372 7.47 10.07 3.36
C VAL A 372 6.29 9.50 2.59
N ARG A 373 5.76 8.34 3.02
CA ARG A 373 4.60 7.68 2.44
C ARG A 373 3.66 7.17 3.54
N ARG A 374 2.36 7.38 3.35
CA ARG A 374 1.28 6.78 4.14
C ARG A 374 0.19 6.22 3.25
N ALA A 375 -0.15 4.96 3.44
CA ALA A 375 -1.46 4.42 3.08
C ALA A 375 -2.29 4.23 4.36
N CYS A 376 -3.50 4.78 4.38
CA CYS A 376 -4.41 4.72 5.53
C CYS A 376 -5.69 4.00 5.16
N PHE A 377 -6.05 3.00 5.96
CA PHE A 377 -7.23 2.21 5.75
C PHE A 377 -8.19 2.43 6.91
N HIS A 378 -9.41 2.84 6.58
CA HIS A 378 -10.49 2.97 7.55
C HIS A 378 -11.47 1.83 7.38
N ASN A 379 -11.86 1.27 8.52
CA ASN A 379 -12.90 0.28 8.61
C ASN A 379 -14.29 0.90 8.30
N ASP A 380 -14.41 2.22 8.44
CA ASP A 380 -15.53 3.07 8.02
C ASP A 380 -15.00 4.51 7.84
N LEU A 381 -15.29 5.16 6.69
CA LEU A 381 -14.79 6.50 6.40
C LEU A 381 -15.35 7.59 7.33
N GLN A 382 -16.37 7.31 8.16
CA GLN A 382 -16.82 8.24 9.21
C GLN A 382 -15.71 8.63 10.20
N TRP A 383 -14.70 7.76 10.37
CA TRP A 383 -13.56 7.98 11.25
C TRP A 383 -12.51 8.93 10.68
N PHE A 384 -12.59 9.24 9.38
CA PHE A 384 -11.57 10.00 8.68
C PHE A 384 -11.32 11.36 9.32
N ALA A 385 -12.38 12.15 9.57
CA ALA A 385 -12.22 13.53 10.04
C ALA A 385 -11.49 13.63 11.38
N GLU A 386 -11.82 12.77 12.34
CA GLU A 386 -11.17 12.73 13.65
C GLU A 386 -9.72 12.24 13.56
N SER A 387 -9.47 11.20 12.76
CA SER A 387 -8.13 10.60 12.62
C SER A 387 -7.17 11.52 11.85
N ILE A 388 -7.62 12.17 10.77
CA ILE A 388 -6.78 13.05 9.96
C ILE A 388 -6.42 14.34 10.70
N GLU A 389 -7.33 14.86 11.55
CA GLU A 389 -7.05 16.01 12.41
C GLU A 389 -5.90 15.69 13.36
N GLU A 390 -5.90 14.51 13.97
CA GLU A 390 -4.82 14.08 14.86
C GLU A 390 -3.51 13.85 14.10
N TRP A 391 -3.56 13.12 12.98
CA TRP A 391 -2.41 12.88 12.11
C TRP A 391 -1.71 14.18 11.69
N ALA A 392 -2.48 15.19 11.28
CA ALA A 392 -1.95 16.45 10.78
C ALA A 392 -1.11 17.23 11.80
N ARG A 393 -1.29 16.98 13.11
CA ARG A 393 -0.56 17.66 14.19
C ARG A 393 0.92 17.29 14.25
N TYR A 394 1.30 16.14 13.72
CA TYR A 394 2.67 15.65 13.69
C TYR A 394 3.50 16.22 12.53
N PHE A 395 2.86 16.99 11.64
CA PHE A 395 3.48 17.49 10.41
C PHE A 395 3.12 18.96 10.20
N PRO A 396 3.71 19.89 10.99
CA PRO A 396 3.40 21.31 10.89
C PRO A 396 3.84 21.94 9.56
N ASN A 397 4.82 21.32 8.88
CA ASN A 397 5.33 21.74 7.58
C ASN A 397 4.70 20.90 6.45
N ASP A 398 5.54 20.31 5.61
CA ASP A 398 5.12 19.40 4.56
C ASP A 398 4.72 18.04 5.15
N LYS A 399 3.55 17.54 4.71
CA LYS A 399 3.01 16.25 5.14
C LYS A 399 3.45 15.15 4.17
N PRO A 400 3.46 13.87 4.59
CA PRO A 400 3.85 12.77 3.72
C PRO A 400 2.94 12.65 2.50
N ALA A 401 3.41 11.95 1.46
CA ALA A 401 2.52 11.49 0.39
C ALA A 401 1.50 10.52 1.01
N SER A 402 0.19 10.75 0.79
CA SER A 402 -0.86 10.04 1.51
C SER A 402 -1.97 9.52 0.60
N THR A 403 -2.41 8.29 0.88
CA THR A 403 -3.56 7.62 0.26
C THR A 403 -4.55 7.23 1.37
N THR A 404 -5.87 7.39 1.15
CA THR A 404 -6.90 7.05 2.15
C THR A 404 -7.99 6.18 1.54
N ILE A 405 -8.21 5.01 2.13
CA ILE A 405 -9.02 3.93 1.59
C ILE A 405 -10.10 3.50 2.61
N GLY A 406 -11.34 3.31 2.14
CA GLY A 406 -12.44 2.73 2.93
C GLY A 406 -12.68 1.25 2.62
N LEU A 407 -12.62 0.40 3.65
CA LEU A 407 -12.82 -1.05 3.54
C LEU A 407 -14.26 -1.50 3.87
N ASN A 408 -14.94 -0.77 4.76
CA ASN A 408 -16.30 -1.00 5.25
C ASN A 408 -16.54 -2.38 5.87
N ASP A 409 -15.91 -2.65 7.01
CA ASP A 409 -16.28 -3.67 8.02
C ASP A 409 -15.25 -3.60 9.17
N SER A 410 -14.90 -4.72 9.82
CA SER A 410 -13.82 -4.82 10.79
C SER A 410 -12.42 -4.91 10.16
N LEU A 411 -11.44 -4.44 10.92
CA LEU A 411 -10.03 -4.77 10.74
C LEU A 411 -9.71 -6.09 11.46
N VAL A 412 -8.43 -6.48 11.44
CA VAL A 412 -7.95 -7.71 12.10
C VAL A 412 -8.10 -7.70 13.62
N ILE A 413 -8.17 -6.52 14.22
CA ILE A 413 -8.38 -6.32 15.65
C ILE A 413 -9.74 -5.71 15.88
N ASP A 414 -10.59 -6.40 16.65
CA ASP A 414 -11.89 -5.91 17.06
C ASP A 414 -11.78 -4.56 17.79
N GLY A 415 -12.60 -3.60 17.39
CA GLY A 415 -12.58 -2.23 17.90
C GLY A 415 -11.56 -1.31 17.23
N SER A 416 -10.66 -1.83 16.39
CA SER A 416 -9.78 -0.98 15.56
C SER A 416 -10.57 -0.34 14.43
N ASN A 417 -10.36 0.95 14.22
CA ASN A 417 -11.02 1.72 13.17
C ASN A 417 -10.07 2.20 12.06
N THR A 418 -8.77 2.19 12.33
CA THR A 418 -7.75 2.71 11.43
C THR A 418 -6.54 1.78 11.43
N LEU A 419 -5.98 1.59 10.24
CA LEU A 419 -4.72 0.90 10.02
C LEU A 419 -3.80 1.79 9.17
N LEU A 420 -2.50 1.81 9.48
CA LEU A 420 -1.49 2.49 8.67
C LEU A 420 -0.43 1.55 8.10
N ASP A 421 -0.05 1.82 6.85
CA ASP A 421 1.15 1.30 6.17
C ASP A 421 2.06 2.48 5.79
N LEU A 422 3.34 2.42 6.19
CA LEU A 422 4.21 3.59 6.26
C LEU A 422 5.62 3.30 5.73
N ILE A 423 6.21 4.30 5.08
CA ILE A 423 7.64 4.38 4.78
C ILE A 423 8.17 5.71 5.30
N ALA A 424 9.32 5.69 5.99
CA ALA A 424 9.99 6.87 6.50
C ALA A 424 11.46 6.95 6.04
N TYR A 425 12.02 8.15 6.18
CA TYR A 425 13.44 8.43 5.99
C TYR A 425 14.21 8.22 7.31
N VAL A 426 15.43 7.70 7.25
CA VAL A 426 16.40 7.67 8.36
C VAL A 426 17.60 8.54 7.99
N PRO A 427 17.81 9.67 8.69
CA PRO A 427 18.99 10.51 8.49
C PRO A 427 20.31 9.77 8.72
N LYS A 428 21.31 10.08 7.88
CA LYS A 428 22.68 9.56 8.02
C LYS A 428 23.54 10.51 8.84
#